data_AF-A0A8D8HY34-F1
#
_entry.id   AF-A0A8D8HY34-F1
#
_cell.length_a   1.000
_cell.length_b   1.000
_cell.length_c   1.000
_cell.angle_alpha   90.00
_cell.angle_beta   90.00
_cell.angle_gamma   90.00
#
_symmetry.space_group_name_H-M   'P 1'
#
loop_
_entity.id
_entity.type
_entity.pdbx_description
1 polymer ?
#
loop_
_entity_poly.entity_id
_entity_poly.type
_entity_poly.pdbx_seq_one_letter_code
_entity_poly.pdbx_strand_id
1 'polypeptide(L)'
;MDKYHYLLLAVVCGFATGVYCESKSHPITTQLSAKWGRTPVQLEIAEFIEEENAHLFWDYIDLLSKIPGGLYSIDTEEGRYQKAVELAETLLGVGQTNLLKLALSLHSFSPKVQAHLQIGQEVLKQGDCDTSAFVSVGGKVACDQTELRSILQSSDKDQA
;
A
#
# COMPACT_ATOMS: atom_id res chain seq x y z
N MET A 1 -19.76 65.99 30.04
CA MET A 1 -18.69 65.44 29.17
C MET A 1 -19.11 64.14 28.49
N ASP A 2 -20.25 63.56 28.89
CA ASP A 2 -20.72 62.23 28.45
C ASP A 2 -21.26 62.20 27.00
N LYS A 3 -21.76 63.34 26.50
CA LYS A 3 -22.39 63.42 25.17
C LYS A 3 -21.42 63.17 24.01
N TYR A 4 -20.14 63.51 24.17
CA TYR A 4 -19.08 63.25 23.20
C TYR A 4 -18.53 61.82 23.31
N HIS A 5 -18.71 61.19 24.47
CA HIS A 5 -18.24 59.82 24.73
C HIS A 5 -19.09 58.78 23.99
N TYR A 6 -20.42 58.96 23.98
CA TYR A 6 -21.33 58.13 23.18
C TYR A 6 -21.13 58.33 21.67
N LEU A 7 -20.74 59.53 21.25
CA LEU A 7 -20.50 59.87 19.85
C LEU A 7 -19.19 59.26 19.33
N LEU A 8 -18.13 59.26 20.15
CA LEU A 8 -16.88 58.55 19.86
C LEU A 8 -17.07 57.02 19.82
N LEU A 9 -17.88 56.47 20.72
CA LEU A 9 -18.14 55.02 20.78
C LEU A 9 -18.97 54.53 19.57
N ALA A 10 -19.90 55.35 19.08
CA ALA A 10 -20.67 55.06 17.86
C ALA A 10 -19.79 55.11 16.59
N VAL A 11 -18.84 56.06 16.51
CA VAL A 11 -17.90 56.15 15.38
C VAL A 11 -16.95 54.96 15.37
N VAL A 12 -16.42 54.54 16.52
CA VAL A 12 -15.53 53.37 16.61
C VAL A 12 -16.26 52.07 16.22
N CYS A 13 -17.55 51.92 16.57
CA CYS A 13 -18.35 50.77 16.11
C CYS A 13 -18.68 50.81 14.61
N GLY A 14 -18.86 52.00 14.02
CA GLY A 14 -19.14 52.16 12.58
C GLY A 14 -17.96 51.80 11.67
N PHE A 15 -16.72 51.90 12.16
CA PHE A 15 -15.53 51.48 11.42
C PHE A 15 -15.22 49.98 11.53
N ALA A 16 -15.87 49.24 12.44
CA ALA A 16 -15.61 47.83 12.67
C ALA A 16 -16.39 46.88 11.74
N THR A 17 -17.36 47.38 10.97
CA THR A 17 -18.00 46.58 9.91
C THR A 17 -17.16 46.60 8.63
N GLY A 18 -15.95 46.05 8.73
CA GLY A 18 -15.20 45.63 7.54
C GLY A 18 -16.02 44.58 6.82
N VAL A 19 -16.41 44.85 5.58
CA VAL A 19 -17.00 43.85 4.69
C VAL A 19 -15.98 42.73 4.54
N TYR A 20 -16.25 41.57 5.15
CA TYR A 20 -15.49 40.36 4.88
C TYR A 20 -15.84 39.93 3.46
N CYS A 21 -15.07 40.41 2.49
CA CYS A 21 -15.19 39.97 1.11
C CYS A 21 -14.55 38.59 1.04
N GLU A 22 -15.37 37.54 1.06
CA GLU A 22 -14.91 36.18 0.83
C GLU A 22 -14.38 36.10 -0.61
N SER A 23 -13.05 36.10 -0.74
CA SER A 23 -12.38 35.95 -2.04
C SER A 23 -12.71 34.56 -2.58
N LYS A 24 -13.58 34.50 -3.59
CA LYS A 24 -13.88 33.25 -4.31
C LYS A 24 -12.62 32.81 -5.05
N SER A 25 -11.89 31.86 -4.46
CA SER A 25 -10.76 31.22 -5.13
C SER A 25 -11.28 30.29 -6.24
N HIS A 26 -10.60 30.29 -7.39
CA HIS A 26 -10.87 29.38 -8.51
C HIS A 26 -9.72 28.36 -8.59
N PRO A 27 -9.78 27.27 -7.80
CA PRO A 27 -8.70 26.27 -7.81
C PRO A 27 -8.67 25.53 -9.14
N ILE A 28 -7.47 25.32 -9.67
CA ILE A 28 -7.21 24.43 -10.80
C ILE A 28 -6.57 23.16 -10.23
N THR A 29 -7.23 22.01 -10.44
CA THR A 29 -6.77 20.71 -9.95
C THR A 29 -6.32 19.84 -11.12
N THR A 30 -5.12 19.27 -11.03
CA THR A 30 -4.60 18.27 -11.96
C THR A 30 -4.37 16.95 -11.24
N GLN A 31 -4.55 15.82 -11.94
CA GLN A 31 -4.37 14.49 -11.38
C GLN A 31 -3.53 13.63 -12.35
N LEU A 32 -2.77 12.70 -11.79
CA LEU A 32 -1.96 11.72 -12.53
C LEU A 32 -2.38 10.32 -12.10
N SER A 33 -2.58 9.43 -13.06
CA SER A 33 -2.96 8.03 -12.82
C SER A 33 -2.03 7.08 -13.54
N ALA A 34 -1.67 5.97 -12.88
CA ALA A 34 -0.96 4.87 -13.50
C ALA A 34 -1.86 4.07 -14.47
N LYS A 35 -1.26 3.23 -15.31
CA LYS A 35 -1.99 2.36 -16.25
C LYS A 35 -2.48 1.04 -15.62
N TRP A 36 -2.04 0.72 -14.40
CA TRP A 36 -2.43 -0.47 -13.66
C TRP A 36 -3.32 -0.12 -12.46
N GLY A 37 -3.98 -1.13 -11.90
CA GLY A 37 -4.80 -0.98 -10.70
C GLY A 37 -3.97 -0.70 -9.44
N ARG A 38 -4.63 -0.31 -8.35
CA ARG A 38 -3.95 -0.08 -7.07
C ARG A 38 -3.28 -1.37 -6.58
N THR A 39 -1.99 -1.31 -6.29
CA THR A 39 -1.22 -2.42 -5.74
C THR A 39 -1.54 -2.65 -4.26
N PRO A 40 -1.55 -3.89 -3.77
CA PRO A 40 -1.78 -4.17 -2.36
C PRO A 40 -0.66 -3.61 -1.47
N VAL A 41 -1.02 -2.85 -0.44
CA VAL A 41 -0.07 -2.17 0.46
C VAL A 41 0.93 -3.13 1.10
N GLN A 42 0.48 -4.31 1.51
CA GLN A 42 1.36 -5.30 2.14
C GLN A 42 2.46 -5.80 1.20
N LEU A 43 2.22 -5.82 -0.11
CA LEU A 43 3.25 -6.22 -1.09
C LEU A 43 4.24 -5.08 -1.30
N GLU A 44 3.79 -3.83 -1.40
CA GLU A 44 4.69 -2.67 -1.48
C GLU A 44 5.62 -2.56 -0.25
N ILE A 45 5.09 -2.85 0.94
CA ILE A 45 5.90 -2.91 2.17
C ILE A 45 6.92 -4.05 2.11
N ALA A 46 6.52 -5.24 1.64
CA ALA A 46 7.43 -6.37 1.53
C ALA A 46 8.61 -6.07 0.58
N GLU A 47 8.34 -5.41 -0.54
CA GLU A 47 9.38 -4.96 -1.48
C GLU A 47 10.32 -3.92 -0.86
N PHE A 48 9.79 -2.97 -0.09
CA PHE A 48 10.62 -2.00 0.64
C PHE A 48 11.53 -2.68 1.66
N ILE A 49 10.98 -3.63 2.44
CA ILE A 49 11.75 -4.37 3.46
C ILE A 49 12.85 -5.19 2.80
N GLU A 50 12.59 -5.82 1.65
CA GLU A 50 13.60 -6.57 0.89
C GLU A 50 14.75 -5.67 0.43
N GLU A 51 14.44 -4.47 -0.07
CA GLU A 51 15.45 -3.50 -0.51
C GLU A 51 16.31 -2.98 0.66
N GLU A 52 15.71 -2.76 1.83
CA GLU A 52 16.44 -2.34 3.04
C GLU A 52 17.28 -3.48 3.63
N ASN A 53 16.71 -4.69 3.71
CA ASN A 53 17.38 -5.90 4.19
C ASN A 53 16.64 -7.17 3.73
N ALA A 54 17.21 -7.85 2.74
CA ALA A 54 16.66 -9.09 2.18
C ALA A 54 16.39 -10.21 3.20
N HIS A 55 17.08 -10.23 4.35
CA HIS A 55 16.83 -11.25 5.38
C HIS A 55 15.49 -11.04 6.11
N LEU A 56 14.96 -9.82 6.14
CA LEU A 56 13.73 -9.48 6.85
C LEU A 56 12.47 -9.72 6.01
N PHE A 57 12.62 -10.00 4.71
CA PHE A 57 11.48 -10.22 3.83
C PHE A 57 10.58 -11.35 4.34
N TRP A 58 11.17 -12.52 4.62
CA TRP A 58 10.40 -13.67 5.10
C TRP A 58 9.85 -13.45 6.51
N ASP A 59 10.57 -12.73 7.37
CA ASP A 59 10.07 -12.36 8.71
C ASP A 59 8.78 -11.54 8.61
N TYR A 60 8.70 -10.60 7.67
CA TYR A 60 7.50 -9.81 7.44
C TYR A 60 6.32 -10.66 6.90
N ILE A 61 6.59 -11.58 5.97
CA ILE A 61 5.58 -12.52 5.46
C ILE A 61 5.06 -13.43 6.58
N ASP A 62 5.94 -13.88 7.47
CA ASP A 62 5.58 -14.64 8.66
C ASP A 62 4.73 -13.86 9.65
N LEU A 63 4.96 -12.55 9.79
CA LEU A 63 4.10 -11.68 10.59
C LEU A 63 2.72 -11.52 9.98
N LEU A 64 2.63 -11.35 8.65
CA LEU A 64 1.36 -11.26 7.93
C LEU A 64 0.54 -12.54 8.04
N SER A 65 1.18 -13.71 7.96
CA SER A 65 0.49 -15.02 8.03
C SER A 65 -0.10 -15.31 9.42
N LYS A 66 0.42 -14.66 10.48
CA LYS A 66 -0.08 -14.78 11.85
C LYS A 66 -1.33 -13.95 12.13
N ILE A 67 -1.75 -13.08 11.21
CA ILE A 67 -2.99 -12.30 11.37
C ILE A 67 -4.20 -13.26 11.26
N PRO A 68 -5.06 -13.36 12.30
CA PRO A 68 -6.27 -14.17 12.22
C PRO A 68 -7.18 -13.69 11.07
N GLY A 69 -7.52 -14.58 10.13
CA GLY A 69 -8.33 -14.22 8.96
C GLY A 69 -7.61 -13.37 7.90
N GLY A 70 -6.30 -13.12 8.07
CA GLY A 70 -5.48 -12.33 7.17
C GLY A 70 -5.79 -10.83 7.21
N LEU A 71 -4.99 -10.05 6.48
CA LEU A 71 -5.13 -8.59 6.47
C LEU A 71 -6.50 -8.12 5.92
N TYR A 72 -7.10 -8.90 5.02
CA TYR A 72 -8.41 -8.59 4.42
C TYR A 72 -9.61 -8.86 5.36
N SER A 73 -9.38 -9.39 6.56
CA SER A 73 -10.39 -9.42 7.62
C SER A 73 -10.68 -8.03 8.21
N ILE A 74 -9.82 -7.05 7.95
CA ILE A 74 -9.99 -5.66 8.38
C ILE A 74 -10.73 -4.88 7.29
N ASP A 75 -11.92 -4.36 7.62
CA ASP A 75 -12.84 -3.76 6.66
C ASP A 75 -12.31 -2.46 6.02
N THR A 76 -11.57 -1.64 6.78
CA THR A 76 -11.14 -0.32 6.33
C THR A 76 -9.78 -0.38 5.63
N GLU A 77 -9.60 0.41 4.56
CA GLU A 77 -8.29 0.58 3.93
C GLU A 77 -7.27 1.18 4.90
N GLU A 78 -7.69 2.16 5.69
CA GLU A 78 -6.88 2.78 6.74
C GLU A 78 -6.42 1.75 7.78
N GLY A 79 -7.33 0.88 8.24
CA GLY A 79 -7.00 -0.17 9.21
C GLY A 79 -6.01 -1.18 8.65
N ARG A 80 -6.16 -1.57 7.38
CA ARG A 80 -5.21 -2.45 6.68
C ARG A 80 -3.84 -1.81 6.52
N TYR A 81 -3.80 -0.54 6.13
CA TYR A 81 -2.57 0.24 6.05
C TYR A 81 -1.88 0.31 7.42
N GLN A 82 -2.61 0.74 8.45
CA GLN A 82 -2.07 0.91 9.79
C GLN A 82 -1.54 -0.41 10.33
N LYS A 83 -2.27 -1.51 10.13
CA LYS A 83 -1.84 -2.82 10.61
C LYS A 83 -0.60 -3.33 9.87
N ALA A 84 -0.54 -3.15 8.55
CA ALA A 84 0.62 -3.57 7.77
C ALA A 84 1.88 -2.78 8.15
N VAL A 85 1.73 -1.46 8.37
CA VAL A 85 2.83 -0.60 8.84
C VAL A 85 3.25 -0.95 10.27
N GLU A 86 2.32 -1.22 11.18
CA GLU A 86 2.63 -1.67 12.55
C GLU A 86 3.47 -2.95 12.56
N LEU A 87 3.18 -3.90 11.66
CA LEU A 87 3.99 -5.12 11.52
C LEU A 87 5.40 -4.80 11.00
N ALA A 88 5.52 -3.91 10.01
CA ALA A 88 6.81 -3.48 9.49
C ALA A 88 7.66 -2.74 10.54
N GLU A 89 7.02 -1.95 11.41
CA GLU A 89 7.66 -1.24 12.53
C GLU A 89 8.32 -2.20 13.55
N THR A 90 7.89 -3.47 13.61
CA THR A 90 8.56 -4.46 14.47
C THR A 90 9.90 -4.93 13.90
N LEU A 91 10.12 -4.76 12.60
CA LEU A 91 11.32 -5.19 11.87
C LEU A 91 12.25 -4.02 11.52
N LEU A 92 11.69 -2.82 11.36
CA LEU A 92 12.37 -1.62 10.90
C LEU A 92 12.67 -0.65 12.05
N GLY A 93 13.79 0.08 11.93
CA GLY A 93 14.06 1.22 12.81
C GLY A 93 13.18 2.44 12.46
N VAL A 94 13.01 3.37 13.41
CA VAL A 94 12.17 4.58 13.24
C VAL A 94 12.48 5.37 11.95
N GLY A 95 13.76 5.49 11.59
CA GLY A 95 14.16 6.17 10.35
C GLY A 95 13.66 5.45 9.09
N GLN A 96 13.82 4.12 9.05
CA GLN A 96 13.36 3.27 7.95
C GLN A 96 11.84 3.24 7.86
N THR A 97 11.13 3.22 8.99
CA THR A 97 9.68 3.33 9.04
C THR A 97 9.18 4.65 8.44
N ASN A 98 9.84 5.76 8.74
CA ASN A 98 9.47 7.06 8.18
C ASN A 98 9.70 7.09 6.67
N LEU A 99 10.81 6.50 6.21
CA LEU A 99 11.08 6.33 4.79
C LEU A 99 10.05 5.41 4.12
N LEU A 100 9.64 4.32 4.77
CA LEU A 100 8.57 3.44 4.30
C LEU A 100 7.27 4.22 4.09
N LYS A 101 6.84 5.01 5.08
CA LYS A 101 5.60 5.82 4.98
C LYS A 101 5.67 6.81 3.82
N LEU A 102 6.84 7.41 3.58
CA LEU A 102 7.08 8.25 2.41
C LEU A 102 7.01 7.45 1.10
N ALA A 103 7.69 6.30 1.03
CA ALA A 103 7.71 5.44 -0.15
C ALA A 103 6.31 4.94 -0.54
N LEU A 104 5.48 4.60 0.45
CA LEU A 104 4.07 4.21 0.28
C LEU A 104 3.22 5.38 -0.23
N SER A 105 3.44 6.59 0.29
CA SER A 105 2.72 7.79 -0.18
C SER A 105 3.03 8.11 -1.64
N LEU A 106 4.26 7.81 -2.08
CA LEU A 106 4.72 7.97 -3.46
C LEU A 106 4.39 6.77 -4.36
N HIS A 107 3.89 5.66 -3.80
CA HIS A 107 3.71 4.38 -4.50
C HIS A 107 5.00 3.90 -5.21
N SER A 108 6.16 4.10 -4.57
CA SER A 108 7.48 3.88 -5.21
C SER A 108 7.70 2.42 -5.63
N PHE A 109 7.11 1.48 -4.89
CA PHE A 109 7.23 0.04 -5.14
C PHE A 109 6.08 -0.54 -5.96
N SER A 110 5.05 0.26 -6.25
CA SER A 110 3.91 -0.17 -7.08
C SER A 110 4.32 -0.73 -8.45
N PRO A 111 5.27 -0.12 -9.20
CA PRO A 111 5.71 -0.68 -10.48
C PRO A 111 6.38 -2.06 -10.35
N LYS A 112 7.17 -2.29 -9.28
CA LYS A 112 7.86 -3.57 -9.03
C LYS A 112 6.85 -4.67 -8.71
N VAL A 113 5.90 -4.38 -7.81
CA VAL A 113 4.79 -5.30 -7.49
C VAL A 113 3.98 -5.62 -8.75
N GLN A 114 3.64 -4.61 -9.55
CA GLN A 114 2.89 -4.82 -10.79
C GLN A 114 3.65 -5.67 -11.81
N ALA A 115 4.97 -5.53 -11.92
CA ALA A 115 5.79 -6.36 -12.79
C ALA A 115 5.72 -7.84 -12.37
N HIS A 116 5.84 -8.13 -11.07
CA HIS A 116 5.67 -9.49 -10.55
C HIS A 116 4.28 -10.06 -10.82
N LEU A 117 3.22 -9.26 -10.65
CA LEU A 117 1.86 -9.69 -10.96
C LEU A 117 1.67 -10.01 -12.44
N GLN A 118 2.29 -9.26 -13.36
CA GLN A 118 2.23 -9.54 -14.79
C GLN A 118 2.91 -10.85 -15.16
N ILE A 119 4.11 -11.09 -14.61
CA ILE A 119 4.82 -12.36 -14.81
C ILE A 119 3.97 -13.52 -14.26
N GLY A 120 3.42 -13.38 -13.05
CA GLY A 120 2.57 -14.40 -12.45
C GLY A 120 1.32 -14.70 -13.29
N GLN A 121 0.67 -13.67 -13.84
CA GLN A 121 -0.49 -13.84 -14.74
C GLN A 121 -0.14 -14.51 -16.05
N GLU A 122 1.03 -14.23 -16.63
CA GLU A 122 1.48 -14.87 -17.86
C GLU A 122 1.77 -16.35 -17.64
N VAL A 123 2.43 -16.70 -16.54
CA VAL A 123 2.66 -18.10 -16.15
C VAL A 123 1.35 -18.80 -15.83
N LEU A 124 0.45 -18.14 -15.09
CA LEU A 124 -0.86 -18.72 -14.76
C LEU A 124 -1.66 -19.06 -16.01
N LYS A 125 -1.65 -18.21 -17.05
CA LYS A 125 -2.34 -18.51 -18.32
C LYS A 125 -1.81 -19.75 -19.05
N GLN A 126 -0.60 -20.21 -18.72
CA GLN A 126 -0.04 -21.45 -19.26
C GLN A 126 -0.57 -22.68 -18.49
N GLY A 127 -1.06 -22.51 -17.26
CA GLY A 127 -1.74 -23.54 -16.47
C GLY A 127 -3.26 -23.37 -16.51
N ASP A 128 -4.01 -24.46 -16.42
CA ASP A 128 -5.47 -24.42 -16.30
C ASP A 128 -5.88 -24.44 -14.81
N CYS A 129 -5.38 -23.47 -14.04
CA CYS A 129 -5.66 -23.39 -12.61
C CYS A 129 -6.88 -22.50 -12.35
N ASP A 130 -7.92 -23.07 -11.75
CA ASP A 130 -9.06 -22.33 -11.18
C ASP A 130 -8.74 -21.73 -9.79
N THR A 131 -7.48 -21.83 -9.33
CA THR A 131 -7.06 -21.46 -7.97
C THR A 131 -6.35 -20.11 -7.91
N SER A 132 -6.36 -19.49 -6.72
CA SER A 132 -5.73 -18.18 -6.46
C SER A 132 -4.21 -18.25 -6.22
N ALA A 133 -3.64 -19.45 -6.16
CA ALA A 133 -2.22 -19.69 -5.97
C ALA A 133 -1.78 -20.94 -6.75
N PHE A 134 -0.57 -20.88 -7.29
CA PHE A 134 0.04 -21.94 -8.09
C PHE A 134 1.54 -21.98 -7.83
N VAL A 135 2.21 -23.05 -8.26
CA VAL A 135 3.66 -23.20 -8.19
C VAL A 135 4.18 -23.56 -9.58
N SER A 136 5.25 -22.92 -10.05
CA SER A 136 5.91 -23.27 -11.31
C SER A 136 7.26 -23.92 -11.05
N VAL A 137 7.46 -25.13 -11.56
CA VAL A 137 8.71 -25.90 -11.44
C VAL A 137 9.09 -26.41 -12.82
N GLY A 138 10.26 -26.00 -13.33
CA GLY A 138 10.77 -26.46 -14.62
C GLY A 138 9.84 -26.17 -15.81
N GLY A 139 9.08 -25.06 -15.77
CA GLY A 139 8.11 -24.69 -16.80
C GLY A 139 6.77 -25.42 -16.73
N LYS A 140 6.57 -26.31 -15.76
CA LYS A 140 5.27 -26.93 -15.45
C LYS A 140 4.60 -26.17 -14.30
N VAL A 141 3.32 -25.88 -14.46
CA VAL A 141 2.49 -25.23 -13.43
C VAL A 141 1.75 -26.30 -12.64
N ALA A 142 1.83 -26.24 -11.31
CA ALA A 142 1.04 -27.03 -10.38
C ALA A 142 0.00 -26.15 -9.69
N CYS A 143 -1.27 -26.53 -9.77
CA CYS A 143 -2.38 -25.81 -9.16
C CYS A 143 -2.64 -26.26 -7.71
N ASP A 144 -2.20 -27.47 -7.35
CA ASP A 144 -2.36 -28.04 -6.02
C ASP A 144 -1.12 -28.80 -5.53
N GLN A 145 -1.15 -29.23 -4.26
CA GLN A 145 -0.05 -29.96 -3.64
C GLN A 145 0.18 -31.35 -4.24
N THR A 146 -0.85 -32.00 -4.75
CA THR A 146 -0.77 -33.34 -5.34
C THR A 146 -0.03 -33.27 -6.68
N GLU A 147 -0.40 -32.31 -7.52
CA GLU A 147 0.26 -32.03 -8.78
C GLU A 147 1.72 -31.59 -8.57
N LEU A 148 1.97 -30.72 -7.59
CA LEU A 148 3.32 -30.32 -7.22
C LEU A 148 4.19 -31.53 -6.84
N ARG A 149 3.67 -32.43 -5.99
CA ARG A 149 4.39 -33.65 -5.59
C ARG A 149 4.68 -34.55 -6.79
N SER A 150 3.73 -34.68 -7.71
CA SER A 150 3.90 -35.46 -8.95
C SER A 150 5.02 -34.89 -9.83
N ILE A 151 5.04 -33.56 -10.02
CA ILE A 151 6.08 -32.89 -10.80
C ILE A 151 7.45 -33.12 -10.17
N LEU A 152 7.61 -32.90 -8.85
CA LEU A 152 8.87 -33.09 -8.15
C LEU A 152 9.39 -34.53 -8.24
N GLN A 153 8.51 -35.52 -8.09
CA GLN A 153 8.87 -36.94 -8.23
C GLN A 153 9.27 -37.34 -9.65
N SER A 154 8.70 -36.68 -10.67
CA SER A 154 9.07 -36.91 -12.07
C SER A 154 10.44 -36.32 -12.39
N SER A 155 10.76 -35.15 -11.84
CA SER A 155 12.03 -34.45 -12.09
C SER A 155 13.24 -35.10 -11.42
N ASP A 156 13.08 -35.74 -10.26
CA ASP A 156 14.14 -36.53 -9.61
C ASP A 156 14.57 -37.74 -10.44
N LYS A 157 13.69 -38.28 -11.29
CA LYS A 157 13.99 -39.44 -12.14
C LYS A 157 14.75 -39.09 -13.41
N ASP A 158 14.64 -37.85 -13.90
CA ASP A 158 15.32 -37.40 -15.13
C ASP A 158 16.80 -37.00 -14.87
N GLN A 159 17.22 -36.92 -13.61
CA GLN A 159 18.61 -36.64 -13.20
C GLN A 159 19.39 -37.91 -12.77
N ALA A 160 18.81 -39.10 -12.93
CA ALA A 160 19.42 -40.39 -12.57
C ALA A 160 19.82 -41.22 -13.80
#